data_AF-A0A1Y2ZZZ1-F1
#
_entry.id   AF-A0A1Y2ZZZ1-F1
#
_cell.length_a   1.000
_cell.length_b   1.000
_cell.length_c   1.000
_cell.angle_alpha   90.00
_cell.angle_beta   90.00
_cell.angle_gamma   90.00
#
_symmetry.space_group_name_H-M   'P 1'
#
loop_
_entity.id
_entity.type
_entity.pdbx_description
1 polymer ?
#
loop_
_entity_poly.entity_id
_entity_poly.type
_entity_poly.pdbx_seq_one_letter_code
_entity_poly.pdbx_strand_id
1 'polypeptide(L)'
;MGKLFLPKETKGLYDRANKTLTIFVGESATIGFSGTLNETQSVRFSAWGNMTGERANEVYRVNSGTLEANIDTSSPARLTFEATNGDGKAMAPSITILIRMRPKYGDYNSVGQFDANACWAASLEWWLAVLPDRTSISQLDLIGKASGMWNKDGTINPNKLELFVKKSGFKMHTARVQTKDLKSYMGFWPLIIGFKAPGGFGHMNVLYNYDWQFDMVDVMEPWYPDPSLDNAYESSEYEGVPVYSKKGSGDPFEFTGGNFHRSYSYYGNNPLKGGYFWVGFPQEYLEKI
;
A
#
# COMPACT_ATOMS: atom_id res chain seq x y z
N MET A 1 -21.97 22.91 15.69
CA MET A 1 -20.87 22.05 16.18
C MET A 1 -20.10 21.61 14.96
N GLY A 2 -18.82 21.96 14.92
CA GLY A 2 -17.98 21.70 13.76
C GLY A 2 -17.63 20.22 13.62
N LYS A 3 -16.87 19.91 12.57
CA LYS A 3 -16.43 18.56 12.24
C LYS A 3 -14.96 18.56 11.90
N LEU A 4 -14.22 17.63 12.49
CA LEU A 4 -12.89 17.29 12.00
C LEU A 4 -12.97 16.56 10.68
N PHE A 5 -12.02 16.82 9.79
CA PHE A 5 -11.82 16.09 8.55
C PHE A 5 -10.33 15.83 8.29
N LEU A 6 -10.03 14.89 7.39
CA LEU A 6 -8.66 14.63 6.91
C LEU A 6 -8.54 15.22 5.51
N PRO A 7 -7.72 16.27 5.29
CA PRO A 7 -7.43 16.80 3.96
C PRO A 7 -6.92 15.72 3.00
N LYS A 8 -7.10 15.91 1.68
CA LYS A 8 -6.83 14.89 0.66
C LYS A 8 -5.38 14.40 0.66
N GLU A 9 -4.48 15.28 1.04
CA GLU A 9 -3.03 15.14 1.07
C GLU A 9 -2.52 14.49 2.36
N THR A 10 -3.40 14.28 3.34
CA THR A 10 -3.05 13.59 4.59
C THR A 10 -2.74 12.13 4.28
N LYS A 11 -1.48 11.74 4.49
CA LYS A 11 -1.09 10.33 4.42
C LYS A 11 -1.52 9.63 5.71
N GLY A 12 -1.77 8.33 5.64
CA GLY A 12 -2.09 7.50 6.80
C GLY A 12 -3.31 6.60 6.60
N LEU A 13 -3.49 5.66 7.54
CA LEU A 13 -4.57 4.68 7.60
C LEU A 13 -5.61 5.17 8.62
N TYR A 14 -6.83 5.53 8.20
CA TYR A 14 -7.88 5.94 9.14
C TYR A 14 -8.83 4.80 9.48
N ASP A 15 -8.90 4.42 10.75
CA ASP A 15 -9.91 3.53 11.29
C ASP A 15 -11.10 4.36 11.78
N ARG A 16 -12.19 4.33 11.01
CA ARG A 16 -13.42 5.07 11.33
C ARG A 16 -14.13 4.57 12.59
N ALA A 17 -14.11 3.26 12.84
CA ALA A 17 -14.81 2.68 13.99
C ALA A 17 -14.18 3.17 15.30
N ASN A 18 -12.85 3.26 15.31
CA ASN A 18 -12.06 3.69 16.46
C ASN A 18 -11.60 5.16 16.39
N LYS A 19 -12.00 5.91 15.36
CA LYS A 19 -11.57 7.29 15.07
C LYS A 19 -10.05 7.48 15.20
N THR A 20 -9.30 6.55 14.62
CA THR A 20 -7.85 6.47 14.79
C THR A 20 -7.14 6.65 13.44
N LEU A 21 -6.35 7.70 13.29
CA LEU A 21 -5.45 7.90 12.16
C LEU A 21 -4.08 7.30 12.50
N THR A 22 -3.67 6.25 11.79
CA THR A 22 -2.30 5.71 11.88
C THR A 22 -1.45 6.29 10.78
N ILE A 23 -0.33 6.91 11.15
CA ILE A 23 0.64 7.52 10.24
C ILE A 23 2.03 6.99 10.54
N PHE A 24 2.90 7.00 9.54
CA PHE A 24 4.29 6.58 9.75
C PHE A 24 5.21 7.76 9.99
N VAL A 25 6.28 7.52 10.74
CA VAL A 25 7.29 8.54 11.04
C VAL A 25 7.80 9.19 9.74
N GLY A 26 7.78 10.52 9.71
CA GLY A 26 8.22 11.33 8.57
C GLY A 26 7.17 11.56 7.47
N GLU A 27 5.98 10.97 7.58
CA GLU A 27 4.88 11.25 6.64
C GLU A 27 4.18 12.57 6.99
N SER A 28 3.75 13.31 5.96
CA SER A 28 2.93 14.51 6.16
C SER A 28 1.53 14.12 6.65
N ALA A 29 1.11 14.74 7.75
CA ALA A 29 -0.22 14.56 8.30
C ALA A 29 -0.85 15.91 8.60
N THR A 30 -2.05 16.13 8.07
CA THR A 30 -2.82 17.36 8.27
C THR A 30 -4.21 16.97 8.78
N ILE A 31 -4.78 17.77 9.67
CA ILE A 31 -6.15 17.58 10.14
C ILE A 31 -6.89 18.89 9.99
N GLY A 32 -8.06 18.81 9.37
CA GLY A 32 -8.93 19.93 9.13
C GLY A 32 -10.08 20.02 10.12
N PHE A 33 -10.65 21.23 10.26
CA PHE A 33 -11.90 21.50 10.94
C PHE A 33 -12.81 22.34 10.06
N SER A 34 -14.06 21.93 9.96
CA SER A 34 -15.12 22.66 9.28
C SER A 34 -16.18 23.12 10.28
N GLY A 35 -16.60 24.39 10.17
CA GLY A 35 -17.58 24.99 11.08
C GLY A 35 -18.10 26.32 10.53
N THR A 36 -19.00 26.95 11.28
CA THR A 36 -19.44 28.32 10.99
C THR A 36 -18.29 29.32 11.12
N LEU A 37 -18.46 30.52 10.56
CA LEU A 37 -17.44 31.58 10.65
C LEU A 37 -17.06 31.88 12.11
N ASN A 38 -18.04 31.95 13.00
CA ASN A 38 -17.81 32.20 14.43
C ASN A 38 -17.10 31.03 15.13
N GLU A 39 -17.45 29.79 14.75
CA GLU A 39 -16.77 28.60 15.28
C GLU A 39 -15.29 28.58 14.84
N THR A 40 -15.01 28.83 13.56
CA THR A 40 -13.62 28.85 13.07
C THR A 40 -12.79 30.01 13.63
N GLN A 41 -13.39 31.15 13.98
CA GLN A 41 -12.64 32.25 14.60
C GLN A 41 -12.19 31.96 16.04
N SER A 42 -12.83 31.01 16.72
CA SER A 42 -12.58 30.70 18.13
C SER A 42 -11.89 29.37 18.37
N VAL A 43 -11.73 28.55 17.33
CA VAL A 43 -11.16 27.20 17.47
C VAL A 43 -9.65 27.24 17.65
N ARG A 44 -9.14 26.34 18.48
CA ARG A 44 -7.73 26.04 18.70
C ARG A 44 -7.51 24.55 18.50
N PHE A 45 -6.40 24.21 17.86
CA PHE A 45 -5.98 22.82 17.65
C PHE A 45 -4.91 22.43 18.64
N SER A 46 -4.92 21.15 18.96
CA SER A 46 -3.98 20.58 19.92
C SER A 46 -3.89 19.07 19.71
N ALA A 47 -2.67 18.55 19.75
CA ALA A 47 -2.31 17.15 19.59
C ALA A 47 -1.31 16.78 20.68
N TRP A 48 -1.81 16.19 21.76
CA TRP A 48 -1.00 15.77 22.90
C TRP A 48 -1.08 14.27 23.11
N GLY A 49 -0.09 13.72 23.81
CA GLY A 49 -0.05 12.28 24.08
C GLY A 49 0.93 11.95 25.20
N ASN A 50 1.48 10.74 25.16
CA ASN A 50 2.40 10.24 26.18
C ASN A 50 3.80 10.91 26.14
N MET A 51 3.97 11.99 25.37
CA MET A 51 5.23 12.69 25.16
C MET A 51 5.11 14.15 25.60
N THR A 52 6.25 14.80 25.80
CA THR A 52 6.32 16.23 26.08
C THR A 52 6.15 17.06 24.80
N GLY A 53 5.31 18.09 24.85
CA GLY A 53 5.15 19.09 23.78
C GLY A 53 3.90 18.94 22.91
N GLU A 54 3.42 20.08 22.43
CA GLU A 54 2.34 20.19 21.43
C GLU A 54 2.87 19.77 20.05
N ARG A 55 2.11 18.93 19.33
CA ARG A 55 2.50 18.39 18.02
C ARG A 55 1.65 18.92 16.86
N ALA A 56 0.55 19.62 17.15
CA ALA A 56 -0.20 20.37 16.16
C ALA A 56 0.47 21.73 15.95
N ASN A 57 0.95 21.97 14.73
CA ASN A 57 1.62 23.20 14.32
C ASN A 57 0.86 23.85 13.16
N GLU A 58 0.95 25.18 13.08
CA GLU A 58 0.40 26.05 12.04
C GLU A 58 -1.11 25.91 11.79
N VAL A 59 -1.88 26.97 12.06
CA VAL A 59 -3.33 27.00 11.81
C VAL A 59 -3.60 27.81 10.56
N TYR A 60 -3.98 27.15 9.47
CA TYR A 60 -4.27 27.82 8.19
C TYR A 60 -5.76 27.95 7.97
N ARG A 61 -6.22 29.16 7.62
CA ARG A 61 -7.59 29.38 7.13
C ARG A 61 -7.66 29.13 5.64
N VAL A 62 -8.20 27.97 5.26
CA VAL A 62 -8.40 27.59 3.85
C VAL A 62 -9.54 28.40 3.23
N ASN A 63 -10.61 28.64 3.98
CA ASN A 63 -11.73 29.52 3.60
C ASN A 63 -12.53 29.94 4.85
N SER A 64 -13.61 30.70 4.67
CA SER A 64 -14.43 31.26 5.77
C SER A 64 -15.03 30.24 6.75
N GLY A 65 -15.06 28.94 6.39
CA GLY A 65 -15.60 27.87 7.23
C GLY A 65 -14.64 26.70 7.43
N THR A 66 -13.35 26.84 7.11
CA THR A 66 -12.40 25.72 7.13
C THR A 66 -11.02 26.13 7.63
N LEU A 67 -10.47 25.33 8.54
CA LEU A 67 -9.12 25.46 9.09
C LEU A 67 -8.37 24.14 9.00
N GLU A 68 -7.04 24.20 8.93
CA GLU A 68 -6.17 23.02 8.90
C GLU A 68 -4.98 23.19 9.85
N ALA A 69 -4.52 22.09 10.43
CA ALA A 69 -3.31 21.99 11.25
C ALA A 69 -2.42 20.84 10.78
N ASN A 70 -1.12 21.09 10.76
CA ASN A 70 -0.11 20.07 10.49
C ASN A 70 0.27 19.35 11.78
N ILE A 71 0.50 18.04 11.69
CA ILE A 71 0.93 17.21 12.81
C ILE A 71 2.40 16.86 12.61
N ASP A 72 3.21 17.11 13.63
CA ASP A 72 4.60 16.67 13.65
C ASP A 72 4.68 15.14 13.84
N THR A 73 5.22 14.48 12.82
CA THR A 73 5.33 13.02 12.71
C THR A 73 6.76 12.50 12.88
N SER A 74 7.68 13.33 13.40
CA SER A 74 9.11 13.03 13.49
C SER A 74 9.48 11.82 14.37
N SER A 75 8.59 11.37 15.25
CA SER A 75 8.86 10.26 16.17
C SER A 75 7.58 9.47 16.48
N PRO A 76 7.69 8.17 16.82
CA PRO A 76 6.53 7.37 17.19
C PRO A 76 5.77 7.96 18.39
N ALA A 77 4.45 7.91 18.34
CA ALA A 77 3.58 8.53 19.33
C ALA A 77 2.16 7.97 19.27
N ARG A 78 1.44 8.14 20.38
CA ARG A 78 -0.02 8.10 20.39
C ARG A 78 -0.51 9.45 20.88
N LEU A 79 -1.21 10.18 20.01
CA LEU A 79 -1.73 11.51 20.28
C LEU A 79 -3.26 11.50 20.28
N THR A 80 -3.86 12.39 21.06
CA THR A 80 -5.26 12.79 20.95
C THR A 80 -5.27 14.17 20.29
N PHE A 81 -5.89 14.26 19.12
CA PHE A 81 -6.11 15.53 18.44
C PHE A 81 -7.49 16.08 18.78
N GLU A 82 -7.52 17.33 19.22
CA GLU A 82 -8.72 18.04 19.61
C GLU A 82 -8.85 19.40 18.92
N ALA A 83 -10.09 19.81 18.71
CA ALA A 83 -10.47 21.15 18.33
C ALA A 83 -11.33 21.73 19.46
N THR A 84 -10.83 22.75 20.16
CA THR A 84 -11.50 23.37 21.31
C THR A 84 -11.76 24.85 21.06
N ASN A 85 -12.76 25.44 21.72
CA ASN A 85 -12.99 26.89 21.66
C ASN A 85 -12.07 27.64 22.64
N GLY A 86 -12.20 28.96 22.73
CA GLY A 86 -11.44 29.79 23.68
C GLY A 86 -11.62 29.42 25.17
N ASP A 87 -12.70 28.72 25.51
CA ASP A 87 -12.99 28.24 26.87
C ASP A 87 -12.50 26.80 27.12
N GLY A 88 -11.82 26.19 26.14
CA GLY A 88 -11.37 24.80 26.20
C GLY A 88 -12.47 23.76 25.96
N LYS A 89 -13.66 24.16 25.53
CA LYS A 89 -14.76 23.24 25.20
C LYS A 89 -14.54 22.61 23.84
N ALA A 90 -14.65 21.28 23.76
CA ALA A 90 -14.57 20.54 22.51
C ALA A 90 -15.63 21.02 21.49
N MET A 91 -15.16 21.37 20.29
CA MET A 91 -15.98 21.84 19.16
C MET A 91 -16.29 20.74 18.15
N ALA A 92 -15.58 19.62 18.23
CA ALA A 92 -15.78 18.39 17.47
C ALA A 92 -15.27 17.19 18.30
N PRO A 93 -15.75 15.95 18.02
CA PRO A 93 -15.18 14.75 18.62
C PRO A 93 -13.70 14.61 18.27
N SER A 94 -12.87 14.26 19.25
CA SER A 94 -11.43 14.05 19.05
C SER A 94 -11.14 12.85 18.15
N ILE A 95 -9.93 12.85 17.58
CA ILE A 95 -9.37 11.70 16.87
C ILE A 95 -8.09 11.26 17.54
N THR A 96 -7.85 9.95 17.59
CA THR A 96 -6.55 9.40 18.00
C THR A 96 -5.61 9.43 16.80
N ILE A 97 -4.38 9.86 16.98
CA ILE A 97 -3.32 9.75 15.99
C ILE A 97 -2.27 8.75 16.50
N LEU A 98 -1.97 7.71 15.74
CA LEU A 98 -0.90 6.76 16.02
C LEU A 98 0.24 6.99 15.05
N ILE A 99 1.30 7.64 15.51
CA ILE A 99 2.55 7.74 14.78
C ILE A 99 3.35 6.47 15.05
N ARG A 100 3.58 5.67 14.03
CA ARG A 100 4.30 4.39 14.15
C ARG A 100 5.58 4.42 13.34
N MET A 101 6.56 3.64 13.77
CA MET A 101 7.61 3.24 12.85
C MET A 101 6.98 2.40 11.75
N ARG A 102 7.36 2.69 10.50
CA ARG A 102 7.05 1.83 9.37
C ARG A 102 7.61 0.43 9.67
N PRO A 103 6.81 -0.64 9.49
CA PRO A 103 7.35 -1.99 9.57
C PRO A 103 8.54 -2.11 8.64
N LYS A 104 9.60 -2.76 9.11
CA LYS A 104 10.71 -3.15 8.23
C LYS A 104 10.22 -4.29 7.36
N TYR A 105 9.52 -3.94 6.30
CA TYR A 105 8.90 -4.92 5.41
C TYR A 105 9.92 -5.93 4.83
N GLY A 106 11.18 -5.52 4.66
CA GLY A 106 12.28 -6.41 4.25
C GLY A 106 12.65 -7.49 5.28
N ASP A 107 12.20 -7.40 6.54
CA ASP A 107 12.42 -8.42 7.57
C ASP A 107 11.43 -9.60 7.43
N TYR A 108 10.38 -9.44 6.62
CA TYR A 108 9.43 -10.53 6.31
C TYR A 108 10.01 -11.43 5.23
N ASN A 109 9.83 -12.75 5.40
CA ASN A 109 10.20 -13.74 4.39
C ASN A 109 9.55 -13.39 3.06
N SER A 110 10.34 -13.41 1.98
CA SER A 110 9.82 -13.32 0.63
C SER A 110 8.96 -14.53 0.30
N VAL A 111 8.03 -14.34 -0.63
CA VAL A 111 7.14 -15.40 -1.11
C VAL A 111 7.38 -15.59 -2.59
N GLY A 112 7.93 -16.74 -2.98
CA GLY A 112 8.08 -17.11 -4.37
C GLY A 112 6.79 -17.61 -4.98
N GLN A 113 6.63 -17.42 -6.29
CA GLN A 113 5.45 -17.90 -7.01
C GLN A 113 5.44 -19.42 -7.17
N PHE A 114 4.30 -20.04 -6.87
CA PHE A 114 4.13 -21.50 -6.98
C PHE A 114 4.42 -22.05 -8.39
N ASP A 115 4.04 -21.28 -9.42
CA ASP A 115 4.30 -21.57 -10.83
C ASP A 115 4.60 -20.27 -11.59
N ALA A 116 4.90 -20.36 -12.89
CA ALA A 116 5.27 -19.20 -13.71
C ALA A 116 4.19 -18.10 -13.85
N ASN A 117 2.92 -18.40 -13.54
CA ASN A 117 1.80 -17.46 -13.63
C ASN A 117 1.19 -17.07 -12.28
N ALA A 118 1.72 -17.61 -11.17
CA ALA A 118 1.23 -17.35 -9.80
C ALA A 118 1.78 -16.07 -9.14
N CYS A 119 2.47 -15.18 -9.87
CA CYS A 119 3.02 -13.93 -9.33
C CYS A 119 1.99 -13.06 -8.59
N TRP A 120 0.73 -13.07 -9.06
CA TRP A 120 -0.39 -12.36 -8.44
C TRP A 120 -0.77 -12.95 -7.08
N ALA A 121 -0.75 -14.27 -6.94
CA ALA A 121 -1.10 -14.98 -5.71
C ALA A 121 0.01 -14.83 -4.67
N ALA A 122 1.28 -14.97 -5.08
CA ALA A 122 2.44 -14.75 -4.22
C ALA A 122 2.50 -13.32 -3.67
N SER A 123 2.24 -12.33 -4.54
CA SER A 123 2.18 -10.93 -4.14
C SER A 123 1.07 -10.66 -3.11
N LEU A 124 -0.11 -11.28 -3.29
CA LEU A 124 -1.22 -11.16 -2.34
C LEU A 124 -0.94 -11.87 -1.01
N GLU A 125 -0.36 -13.08 -1.03
CA GLU A 125 0.03 -13.81 0.19
C GLU A 125 0.95 -12.95 1.05
N TRP A 126 2.03 -12.44 0.45
CA TRP A 126 2.97 -11.59 1.17
C TRP A 126 2.29 -10.31 1.68
N TRP A 127 1.51 -9.63 0.83
CA TRP A 127 0.82 -8.39 1.19
C TRP A 127 -0.14 -8.58 2.37
N LEU A 128 -0.88 -9.68 2.40
CA LEU A 128 -1.77 -10.03 3.50
C LEU A 128 -1.01 -10.39 4.77
N ALA A 129 0.14 -11.07 4.64
CA ALA A 129 0.95 -11.50 5.79
C ALA A 129 1.64 -10.34 6.50
N VAL A 130 2.05 -9.29 5.78
CA VAL A 130 2.80 -8.16 6.38
C VAL A 130 1.91 -7.08 7.01
N LEU A 131 0.59 -7.13 6.77
CA LEU A 131 -0.36 -6.16 7.32
C LEU A 131 -0.97 -6.68 8.64
N PRO A 132 -0.95 -5.87 9.72
CA PRO A 132 -1.19 -6.35 11.08
C PRO A 132 -2.63 -6.79 11.39
N ASP A 133 -3.62 -6.33 10.63
CA ASP A 133 -5.05 -6.64 10.83
C ASP A 133 -5.64 -7.47 9.68
N ARG A 134 -4.79 -8.10 8.88
CA ARG A 134 -5.17 -8.98 7.77
C ARG A 134 -4.87 -10.43 8.14
N THR A 135 -5.73 -11.33 7.71
CA THR A 135 -5.47 -12.77 7.81
C THR A 135 -4.49 -13.16 6.72
N SER A 136 -3.37 -13.77 7.09
CA SER A 136 -2.47 -14.40 6.13
C SER A 136 -3.17 -15.56 5.44
N ILE A 137 -3.05 -15.65 4.11
CA ILE A 137 -3.68 -16.67 3.27
C ILE A 137 -2.62 -17.17 2.31
N SER A 138 -2.44 -18.49 2.24
CA SER A 138 -1.46 -19.12 1.35
C SER A 138 -1.80 -18.88 -0.12
N GLN A 139 -0.80 -18.94 -0.99
CA GLN A 139 -0.98 -18.93 -2.45
C GLN A 139 -2.00 -19.94 -2.95
N LEU A 140 -1.95 -21.19 -2.48
CA LEU A 140 -2.86 -22.24 -2.92
C LEU A 140 -4.31 -21.94 -2.51
N ASP A 141 -4.51 -21.41 -1.30
CA ASP A 141 -5.84 -20.98 -0.85
C ASP A 141 -6.35 -19.77 -1.64
N LEU A 142 -5.47 -18.83 -2.00
CA LEU A 142 -5.83 -17.69 -2.86
C LEU A 142 -6.24 -18.15 -4.26
N ILE A 143 -5.49 -19.08 -4.86
CA ILE A 143 -5.80 -19.68 -6.17
C ILE A 143 -7.15 -20.42 -6.12
N GLY A 144 -7.39 -21.20 -5.07
CA GLY A 144 -8.66 -21.89 -4.84
C GLY A 144 -9.83 -20.91 -4.67
N LYS A 145 -9.66 -19.85 -3.86
CA LYS A 145 -10.67 -18.80 -3.66
C LYS A 145 -10.96 -17.99 -4.92
N ALA A 146 -9.98 -17.84 -5.81
CA ALA A 146 -10.12 -17.17 -7.09
C ALA A 146 -10.64 -18.08 -8.21
N SER A 147 -11.13 -19.29 -7.90
CA SER A 147 -11.67 -20.22 -8.90
C SER A 147 -12.71 -19.55 -9.82
N GLY A 148 -12.55 -19.76 -11.13
CA GLY A 148 -13.35 -19.10 -12.18
C GLY A 148 -12.91 -17.66 -12.51
N MET A 149 -11.93 -17.09 -11.80
CA MET A 149 -11.41 -15.75 -12.03
C MET A 149 -10.01 -15.73 -12.69
N TRP A 150 -9.28 -16.84 -12.68
CA TRP A 150 -8.05 -17.00 -13.47
C TRP A 150 -8.37 -17.70 -14.82
N ASN A 151 -7.46 -17.61 -15.78
CA ASN A 151 -7.55 -18.21 -17.12
C ASN A 151 -6.98 -19.63 -17.08
N LYS A 152 -7.20 -20.46 -18.10
CA LYS A 152 -6.73 -21.87 -18.09
C LYS A 152 -5.23 -22.01 -17.79
N ASP A 153 -4.43 -21.04 -18.21
CA ASP A 153 -2.98 -20.96 -18.01
C ASP A 153 -2.56 -20.48 -16.60
N GLY A 154 -3.49 -20.27 -15.66
CA GLY A 154 -3.18 -19.77 -14.31
C GLY A 154 -3.08 -18.25 -14.20
N THR A 155 -3.06 -17.52 -15.32
CA THR A 155 -2.99 -16.04 -15.30
C THR A 155 -4.29 -15.42 -14.82
N ILE A 156 -4.20 -14.27 -14.16
CA ILE A 156 -5.36 -13.44 -13.83
C ILE A 156 -5.27 -12.09 -14.53
N ASN A 157 -6.35 -11.69 -15.21
CA ASN A 157 -6.37 -10.37 -15.82
C ASN A 157 -6.75 -9.29 -14.77
N PRO A 158 -6.34 -8.02 -14.97
CA PRO A 158 -6.55 -6.97 -13.98
C PRO A 158 -8.01 -6.75 -13.53
N ASN A 159 -8.98 -6.92 -14.44
CA ASN A 159 -10.41 -6.75 -14.09
C ASN A 159 -10.90 -7.86 -13.17
N LYS A 160 -10.50 -9.10 -13.45
CA LYS A 160 -10.87 -10.25 -12.61
C LYS A 160 -10.15 -10.21 -11.26
N LEU A 161 -8.90 -9.73 -11.23
CA LEU A 161 -8.16 -9.51 -9.98
C LEU A 161 -8.81 -8.44 -9.10
N GLU A 162 -9.20 -7.29 -9.67
CA GLU A 162 -9.95 -6.25 -8.96
C GLU A 162 -11.26 -6.79 -8.38
N LEU A 163 -12.03 -7.55 -9.18
CA LEU A 163 -13.25 -8.21 -8.71
C LEU A 163 -12.98 -9.20 -7.58
N PHE A 164 -11.92 -10.00 -7.69
CA PHE A 164 -11.51 -10.97 -6.68
C PHE A 164 -11.18 -10.28 -5.35
N VAL A 165 -10.27 -9.30 -5.38
CA VAL A 165 -9.84 -8.53 -4.20
C VAL A 165 -11.05 -7.90 -3.50
N LYS A 166 -11.95 -7.29 -4.27
CA LYS A 166 -13.17 -6.67 -3.75
C LYS A 166 -14.11 -7.69 -3.07
N LYS A 167 -14.33 -8.85 -3.71
CA LYS A 167 -15.20 -9.91 -3.16
C LYS A 167 -14.62 -10.58 -1.92
N SER A 168 -13.30 -10.68 -1.84
CA SER A 168 -12.60 -11.33 -0.73
C SER A 168 -12.54 -10.48 0.54
N GLY A 169 -12.91 -9.20 0.47
CA GLY A 169 -12.93 -8.33 1.65
C GLY A 169 -11.54 -8.02 2.21
N PHE A 170 -10.50 -8.06 1.38
CA PHE A 170 -9.11 -7.81 1.79
C PHE A 170 -8.83 -6.38 2.26
N LYS A 171 -9.85 -5.50 2.25
CA LYS A 171 -9.73 -4.06 2.54
C LYS A 171 -8.57 -3.45 1.74
N MET A 172 -8.51 -3.79 0.45
CA MET A 172 -7.52 -3.27 -0.49
C MET A 172 -8.26 -2.38 -1.46
N HIS A 173 -7.76 -1.16 -1.63
CA HIS A 173 -8.15 -0.33 -2.75
C HIS A 173 -7.34 -0.72 -3.97
N THR A 174 -8.00 -0.77 -5.12
CA THR A 174 -7.38 -1.09 -6.40
C THR A 174 -7.64 0.02 -7.40
N ALA A 175 -6.65 0.34 -8.23
CA ALA A 175 -6.81 1.34 -9.27
C ALA A 175 -6.03 0.97 -10.52
N ARG A 176 -6.45 1.55 -11.66
CA ARG A 176 -5.65 1.61 -12.87
C ARG A 176 -5.00 2.99 -12.96
N VAL A 177 -3.67 3.03 -12.98
CA VAL A 177 -2.89 4.26 -12.86
C VAL A 177 -2.10 4.48 -14.13
N GLN A 178 -2.11 5.68 -14.71
CA GLN A 178 -1.26 5.97 -15.88
C GLN A 178 0.22 5.92 -15.45
N THR A 179 1.11 5.52 -16.35
CA THR A 179 2.55 5.41 -16.07
C THR A 179 3.15 6.63 -15.37
N LYS A 180 2.81 7.83 -15.85
CA LYS A 180 3.30 9.11 -15.29
C LYS A 180 2.83 9.35 -13.85
N ASP A 181 1.73 8.73 -13.44
CA ASP A 181 1.08 8.96 -12.15
C ASP A 181 1.51 7.91 -11.11
N LEU A 182 2.20 6.83 -11.50
CA LEU A 182 2.62 5.76 -10.57
C LEU A 182 3.41 6.30 -9.37
N LYS A 183 4.30 7.28 -9.61
CA LYS A 183 5.13 7.88 -8.54
C LYS A 183 4.29 8.55 -7.45
N SER A 184 3.07 9.01 -7.76
CA SER A 184 2.16 9.62 -6.76
C SER A 184 1.58 8.60 -5.78
N TYR A 185 1.69 7.30 -6.07
CA TYR A 185 1.28 6.22 -5.17
C TYR A 185 2.41 5.76 -4.25
N MET A 186 3.65 6.26 -4.44
CA MET A 186 4.77 5.99 -3.53
C MET A 186 4.48 6.63 -2.16
N GLY A 187 4.19 5.79 -1.18
CA GLY A 187 3.60 6.22 0.09
C GLY A 187 2.45 5.30 0.55
N PHE A 188 1.75 4.65 -0.39
CA PHE A 188 0.64 3.76 -0.08
C PHE A 188 1.12 2.32 0.10
N TRP A 189 1.81 2.09 1.20
CA TRP A 189 2.55 0.84 1.40
C TRP A 189 1.81 -0.17 2.28
N PRO A 190 2.01 -1.48 2.02
CA PRO A 190 2.68 -2.04 0.85
C PRO A 190 1.84 -1.85 -0.42
N LEU A 191 2.51 -1.57 -1.54
CA LEU A 191 1.90 -1.27 -2.84
C LEU A 191 2.15 -2.45 -3.78
N ILE A 192 1.11 -3.25 -4.05
CA ILE A 192 1.15 -4.25 -5.11
C ILE A 192 1.05 -3.51 -6.45
N ILE A 193 1.89 -3.88 -7.41
CA ILE A 193 1.79 -3.38 -8.78
C ILE A 193 1.67 -4.54 -9.77
N GLY A 194 0.86 -4.32 -10.80
CA GLY A 194 0.78 -5.17 -11.99
C GLY A 194 1.22 -4.38 -13.22
N PHE A 195 2.19 -4.92 -13.93
CA PHE A 195 2.91 -4.24 -15.02
C PHE A 195 3.36 -5.25 -16.08
N LYS A 196 4.00 -4.78 -17.16
CA LYS A 196 4.69 -5.68 -18.08
C LYS A 196 6.13 -5.81 -17.65
N ALA A 197 6.63 -6.99 -17.38
CA ALA A 197 8.07 -7.16 -17.15
C ALA A 197 8.86 -6.92 -18.45
N PRO A 198 10.16 -6.61 -18.37
CA PRO A 198 11.06 -6.72 -19.52
C PRO A 198 10.88 -8.10 -20.20
N GLY A 199 10.68 -8.11 -21.52
CA GLY A 199 10.24 -9.32 -22.26
C GLY A 199 8.74 -9.34 -22.61
N GLY A 200 7.95 -8.42 -22.05
CA GLY A 200 6.59 -8.11 -22.52
C GLY A 200 5.46 -8.93 -21.89
N PHE A 201 5.78 -9.87 -20.99
CA PHE A 201 4.80 -10.64 -20.23
C PHE A 201 4.24 -9.84 -19.05
N GLY A 202 3.02 -10.18 -18.62
CA GLY A 202 2.41 -9.55 -17.45
C GLY A 202 3.03 -10.07 -16.16
N HIS A 203 3.35 -9.17 -15.23
CA HIS A 203 4.00 -9.51 -13.97
C HIS A 203 3.45 -8.70 -12.81
N MET A 204 3.59 -9.24 -11.59
CA MET A 204 3.20 -8.59 -10.36
C MET A 204 4.28 -8.74 -9.28
N ASN A 205 4.50 -7.67 -8.52
CA ASN A 205 5.34 -7.70 -7.34
C ASN A 205 4.86 -6.66 -6.31
N VAL A 206 5.49 -6.63 -5.13
CA VAL A 206 5.08 -5.74 -4.04
C VAL A 206 6.18 -4.74 -3.71
N LEU A 207 5.92 -3.47 -3.96
CA LEU A 207 6.78 -2.39 -3.54
C LEU A 207 6.45 -2.03 -2.08
N TYR A 208 7.45 -1.83 -1.23
CA TYR A 208 7.20 -1.59 0.20
C TYR A 208 7.97 -0.43 0.83
N ASN A 209 8.91 0.14 0.09
CA ASN A 209 9.62 1.36 0.48
C ASN A 209 10.17 2.08 -0.77
N TYR A 210 10.42 3.38 -0.64
CA TYR A 210 10.99 4.18 -1.71
C TYR A 210 11.94 5.23 -1.15
N ASP A 211 13.18 5.17 -1.64
CA ASP A 211 14.24 6.12 -1.36
C ASP A 211 14.18 7.27 -2.38
N TRP A 212 13.74 8.44 -1.91
CA TRP A 212 13.61 9.65 -2.72
C TRP A 212 14.95 10.25 -3.13
N GLN A 213 16.02 10.00 -2.38
CA GLN A 213 17.34 10.54 -2.67
C GLN A 213 17.98 9.80 -3.85
N PHE A 214 17.83 8.47 -3.89
CA PHE A 214 18.45 7.63 -4.91
C PHE A 214 17.50 7.15 -6.01
N ASP A 215 16.21 7.50 -5.94
CA ASP A 215 15.16 7.03 -6.87
C ASP A 215 15.08 5.49 -6.92
N MET A 216 15.19 4.87 -5.73
CA MET A 216 15.23 3.42 -5.56
C MET A 216 14.01 2.91 -4.79
N VAL A 217 13.52 1.75 -5.16
CA VAL A 217 12.35 1.09 -4.58
C VAL A 217 12.79 -0.23 -3.98
N ASP A 218 12.35 -0.51 -2.74
CA ASP A 218 12.46 -1.85 -2.19
C ASP A 218 11.23 -2.69 -2.60
N VAL A 219 11.49 -3.93 -3.03
CA VAL A 219 10.49 -4.80 -3.63
C VAL A 219 10.59 -6.23 -3.13
N MET A 220 9.44 -6.85 -2.84
CA MET A 220 9.29 -8.30 -2.77
C MET A 220 8.93 -8.80 -4.17
N GLU A 221 9.85 -9.56 -4.76
CA GLU A 221 9.76 -10.13 -6.10
C GLU A 221 9.45 -11.62 -6.01
N PRO A 222 8.28 -12.08 -6.48
CA PRO A 222 7.95 -13.51 -6.49
C PRO A 222 8.71 -14.29 -7.57
N TRP A 223 9.16 -13.65 -8.66
CA TRP A 223 10.00 -14.27 -9.69
C TRP A 223 11.47 -14.29 -9.26
N TYR A 224 11.78 -15.10 -8.25
CA TYR A 224 13.16 -15.33 -7.83
C TYR A 224 13.36 -16.74 -7.25
N PRO A 225 14.50 -17.42 -7.51
CA PRO A 225 15.52 -17.04 -8.50
C PRO A 225 14.95 -16.93 -9.91
N ASP A 226 15.63 -16.20 -10.80
CA ASP A 226 15.21 -16.13 -12.20
C ASP A 226 15.73 -17.38 -12.93
N PRO A 227 14.85 -18.33 -13.31
CA PRO A 227 15.27 -19.57 -13.94
C PRO A 227 15.95 -19.35 -15.30
N SER A 228 15.71 -18.21 -15.95
CA SER A 228 16.34 -17.90 -17.25
C SER A 228 17.83 -17.59 -17.14
N LEU A 229 18.30 -17.25 -15.93
CA LEU A 229 19.71 -16.95 -15.65
C LEU A 229 20.48 -18.17 -15.14
N ASP A 230 19.81 -19.29 -14.88
CA ASP A 230 20.43 -20.49 -14.33
C ASP A 230 20.51 -21.61 -15.37
N ASN A 231 21.73 -21.88 -15.81
CA ASN A 231 22.06 -22.87 -16.82
C ASN A 231 21.69 -24.32 -16.40
N ALA A 232 21.47 -24.56 -15.11
CA ALA A 232 21.06 -25.85 -14.57
C ALA A 232 19.60 -26.20 -14.86
N TYR A 233 18.79 -25.23 -15.29
CA TYR A 233 17.38 -25.42 -15.59
C TYR A 233 17.09 -25.34 -17.09
N GLU A 234 16.03 -26.02 -17.49
CA GLU A 234 15.43 -25.95 -18.81
C GLU A 234 13.97 -25.55 -18.70
N SER A 235 13.40 -25.04 -19.78
CA SER A 235 11.99 -24.70 -19.86
C SER A 235 11.28 -25.58 -20.88
N SER A 236 10.04 -25.91 -20.56
CA SER A 236 9.06 -26.51 -21.46
C SER A 236 7.77 -25.69 -21.41
N GLU A 237 6.86 -25.91 -22.35
CA GLU A 237 5.52 -25.32 -22.28
C GLU A 237 4.48 -26.39 -21.96
N TYR A 238 3.66 -26.14 -20.94
CA TYR A 238 2.48 -26.92 -20.63
C TYR A 238 1.25 -26.02 -20.67
N GLU A 239 0.34 -26.28 -21.61
CA GLU A 239 -0.85 -25.46 -21.86
C GLU A 239 -0.57 -23.95 -22.08
N GLY A 240 0.59 -23.63 -22.66
CA GLY A 240 1.03 -22.24 -22.90
C GLY A 240 1.68 -21.56 -21.69
N VAL A 241 1.93 -22.32 -20.62
CA VAL A 241 2.65 -21.87 -19.42
C VAL A 241 4.07 -22.41 -19.45
N PRO A 242 5.11 -21.56 -19.27
CA PRO A 242 6.45 -22.06 -19.11
C PRO A 242 6.57 -22.84 -17.79
N VAL A 243 7.02 -24.08 -17.88
CA VAL A 243 7.37 -24.94 -16.74
C VAL A 243 8.88 -25.12 -16.75
N TYR A 244 9.51 -24.80 -15.64
CA TYR A 244 10.95 -24.91 -15.47
C TYR A 244 11.28 -26.16 -14.65
N SER A 245 12.28 -26.90 -15.11
CA SER A 245 12.75 -28.10 -14.43
C SER A 245 14.26 -28.22 -14.51
N LYS A 246 14.86 -28.88 -13.53
CA LYS A 246 16.30 -29.11 -13.47
C LYS A 246 16.72 -30.09 -14.55
N LYS A 247 17.76 -29.73 -15.32
CA LYS A 247 18.31 -30.59 -16.38
C LYS A 247 18.75 -31.93 -15.80
N GLY A 248 18.34 -33.01 -16.46
CA GLY A 248 18.71 -34.38 -16.10
C GLY A 248 17.80 -35.05 -15.07
N SER A 249 17.44 -34.37 -13.96
CA SER A 249 16.53 -34.96 -12.96
C SER A 249 15.05 -34.71 -13.27
N GLY A 250 14.72 -33.60 -13.93
CA GLY A 250 13.33 -33.18 -14.17
C GLY A 250 12.65 -32.61 -12.93
N ASP A 251 13.37 -32.40 -11.82
CA ASP A 251 12.81 -31.80 -10.61
C ASP A 251 12.25 -30.41 -10.93
N PRO A 252 11.06 -30.04 -10.41
CA PRO A 252 10.46 -28.74 -10.67
C PRO A 252 11.34 -27.62 -10.11
N PHE A 253 11.41 -26.50 -10.84
CA PHE A 253 12.01 -25.28 -10.34
C PHE A 253 11.15 -24.71 -9.21
N GLU A 254 11.79 -24.29 -8.13
CA GLU A 254 11.12 -23.65 -7.00
C GLU A 254 11.48 -22.16 -6.96
N PHE A 255 10.48 -21.31 -7.09
CA PHE A 255 10.64 -19.90 -6.78
C PHE A 255 10.58 -19.73 -5.26
N THR A 256 11.61 -19.12 -4.69
CA THR A 256 11.67 -18.77 -3.26
C THR A 256 11.27 -17.32 -2.99
N GLY A 257 11.18 -16.51 -4.05
CA GLY A 257 10.98 -15.08 -3.96
C GLY A 257 12.20 -14.37 -3.37
N GLY A 258 12.26 -13.04 -3.49
CA GLY A 258 13.35 -12.28 -2.89
C GLY A 258 13.00 -10.82 -2.62
N ASN A 259 13.72 -10.23 -1.68
CA ASN A 259 13.66 -8.80 -1.39
C ASN A 259 14.82 -8.09 -2.11
N PHE A 260 14.50 -7.10 -2.94
CA PHE A 260 15.47 -6.38 -3.77
C PHE A 260 15.37 -4.88 -3.60
N HIS A 261 16.49 -4.20 -3.85
CA HIS A 261 16.54 -2.76 -4.04
C HIS A 261 16.72 -2.48 -5.54
N ARG A 262 15.76 -1.81 -6.19
CA ARG A 262 15.74 -1.59 -7.66
C ARG A 262 15.48 -0.13 -8.00
N SER A 263 16.03 0.34 -9.11
CA SER A 263 15.71 1.69 -9.62
C SER A 263 14.22 1.78 -9.98
N TYR A 264 13.59 2.91 -9.64
CA TYR A 264 12.20 3.20 -10.05
C TYR A 264 12.00 3.14 -11.57
N SER A 265 13.04 3.45 -12.36
CA SER A 265 13.02 3.38 -13.82
C SER A 265 12.66 1.99 -14.38
N TYR A 266 12.91 0.92 -13.61
CA TYR A 266 12.48 -0.44 -13.95
C TYR A 266 10.95 -0.51 -14.12
N TYR A 267 10.21 0.18 -13.25
CA TYR A 267 8.75 0.24 -13.31
C TYR A 267 8.27 1.35 -14.24
N GLY A 268 8.91 2.52 -14.23
CA GLY A 268 8.45 3.70 -14.98
C GLY A 268 8.32 3.53 -16.49
N ASN A 269 8.94 2.51 -17.09
CA ASN A 269 8.95 2.32 -18.56
C ASN A 269 8.15 1.11 -19.05
N ASN A 270 7.60 0.28 -18.16
CA ASN A 270 7.00 -0.99 -18.58
C ASN A 270 5.54 -1.18 -18.09
N PRO A 271 4.61 -0.29 -18.46
CA PRO A 271 3.20 -0.45 -18.10
C PRO A 271 2.54 -1.65 -18.77
N LEU A 272 1.38 -2.07 -18.25
CA LEU A 272 0.45 -2.95 -18.96
C LEU A 272 0.03 -2.34 -20.30
N LYS A 273 -0.64 -3.16 -21.12
CA LYS A 273 -1.22 -2.73 -22.40
C LYS A 273 -2.10 -1.49 -22.18
N GLY A 274 -1.82 -0.44 -22.95
CA GLY A 274 -2.53 0.84 -22.87
C GLY A 274 -1.84 1.91 -22.02
N GLY A 275 -0.67 1.65 -21.43
CA GLY A 275 0.08 2.68 -20.68
C GLY A 275 -0.35 2.83 -19.23
N TYR A 276 -0.88 1.76 -18.63
CA TYR A 276 -1.38 1.76 -17.25
C TYR A 276 -0.70 0.69 -16.39
N PHE A 277 -0.65 0.94 -15.08
CA PHE A 277 -0.37 -0.03 -14.03
C PHE A 277 -1.69 -0.46 -13.40
N TRP A 278 -1.80 -1.72 -13.00
CA TRP A 278 -2.72 -2.09 -11.94
C TRP A 278 -2.03 -1.84 -10.61
N VAL A 279 -2.70 -1.24 -9.64
CA VAL A 279 -2.15 -1.06 -8.29
C VAL A 279 -3.14 -1.54 -7.25
N GLY A 280 -2.63 -2.10 -6.16
CA GLY A 280 -3.38 -2.52 -4.99
C GLY A 280 -2.67 -2.05 -3.73
N PHE A 281 -3.39 -1.37 -2.83
CA PHE A 281 -2.83 -0.84 -1.59
C PHE A 281 -3.89 -0.80 -0.48
N PRO A 282 -3.50 -0.63 0.80
CA PRO A 282 -4.46 -0.64 1.91
C PRO A 282 -5.57 0.40 1.70
N GLN A 283 -6.83 -0.02 1.79
CA GLN A 283 -7.98 0.86 1.54
C GLN A 283 -8.03 2.03 2.53
N GLU A 284 -7.49 1.85 3.73
CA GLU A 284 -7.46 2.84 4.80
C GLU A 284 -6.69 4.12 4.41
N TYR A 285 -5.82 4.07 3.39
CA TYR A 285 -5.20 5.26 2.81
C TYR A 285 -6.18 6.18 2.08
N LEU A 286 -7.35 5.67 1.68
CA LEU A 286 -8.38 6.43 0.97
C LEU A 286 -9.66 6.62 1.76
N GLU A 287 -9.76 6.07 2.96
CA GLU A 287 -10.92 6.26 3.84
C GLU A 287 -10.97 7.71 4.31
N LYS A 288 -11.46 8.56 3.41
CA LYS A 288 -11.94 9.89 3.70
C LYS A 288 -13.29 9.76 4.42
N ILE A 289 -13.49 10.69 5.35
CA ILE A 289 -14.65 10.85 6.25
C ILE A 289 -15.98 10.96 5.50
#